data_AF-A0A537L6Z6-F1
#
_entry.id   AF-A0A537L6Z6-F1
#
_cell.length_a   1.000
_cell.length_b   1.000
_cell.length_c   1.000
_cell.angle_alpha   90.00
_cell.angle_beta   90.00
_cell.angle_gamma   90.00
#
_symmetry.space_group_name_H-M   'P 1'
#
loop_
_entity.id
_entity.type
_entity.pdbx_description
1 polymer ?
#
loop_
_entity_poly.entity_id
_entity_poly.type
_entity_poly.pdbx_seq_one_letter_code
_entity_poly.pdbx_strand_id
1 'polypeptide(L)'
;MAAAQEAGAAKPAGANAGLLGLAAAIAVGLGAIGTAWAQSRIGAAAAGAIAERPEMGGLMLVFLALPETMVILGFLVAFFVIGKI
;
A
#
# COMPACT_ATOMS: atom_id res chain seq x y z
N MET A 1 -7.35 -39.98 3.08
CA MET A 1 -7.07 -39.55 1.69
C MET A 1 -8.33 -38.93 1.13
N ALA A 2 -8.42 -37.60 1.19
CA ALA A 2 -9.35 -36.81 0.39
C ALA A 2 -8.64 -35.48 0.17
N ALA A 3 -8.00 -35.36 -0.99
CA ALA A 3 -7.33 -34.16 -1.42
C ALA A 3 -8.38 -33.04 -1.43
N ALA A 4 -8.19 -32.04 -0.58
CA ALA A 4 -8.80 -30.74 -0.78
C ALA A 4 -8.24 -30.24 -2.12
N GLN A 5 -9.06 -30.39 -3.16
CA GLN A 5 -8.76 -29.94 -4.49
C GLN A 5 -8.46 -28.44 -4.41
N GLU A 6 -7.19 -28.06 -4.61
CA GLU A 6 -6.84 -26.71 -5.03
C GLU A 6 -7.61 -26.48 -6.33
N ALA A 7 -8.74 -25.79 -6.22
CA ALA A 7 -9.39 -25.19 -7.36
C ALA A 7 -8.43 -24.10 -7.86
N GLY A 8 -7.48 -24.49 -8.70
CA GLY A 8 -6.70 -23.58 -9.52
C GLY A 8 -7.70 -22.76 -10.33
N ALA A 9 -7.97 -21.54 -9.84
CA ALA A 9 -8.83 -20.60 -10.52
C ALA A 9 -8.25 -20.39 -11.93
N ALA A 10 -9.10 -20.59 -12.95
CA ALA A 10 -8.69 -20.45 -14.33
C ALA A 10 -8.03 -19.08 -14.54
N LYS A 11 -6.83 -19.09 -15.13
CA LYS A 11 -6.08 -17.87 -15.43
C LYS A 11 -6.94 -17.00 -16.37
N PRO A 12 -7.37 -15.80 -15.95
CA PRO A 12 -8.32 -14.98 -16.67
C PRO A 12 -7.64 -14.48 -17.95
N ALA A 13 -8.03 -15.03 -19.09
CA ALA A 13 -7.56 -14.56 -20.39
C ALA A 13 -8.49 -13.48 -20.96
N GLY A 14 -7.92 -12.50 -21.69
CA GLY A 14 -8.67 -11.46 -22.39
C GLY A 14 -9.07 -10.26 -21.51
N ALA A 15 -10.26 -9.69 -21.75
CA ALA A 15 -10.75 -8.46 -21.08
C ALA A 15 -10.72 -8.54 -19.54
N ASN A 16 -10.84 -9.74 -18.98
CA ASN A 16 -10.80 -9.99 -17.54
C ASN A 16 -9.41 -9.70 -16.94
N ALA A 17 -8.33 -10.02 -17.65
CA ALA A 17 -6.96 -9.66 -17.23
C ALA A 17 -6.77 -8.15 -17.18
N GLY A 18 -7.29 -7.43 -18.17
CA GLY A 18 -7.23 -5.97 -18.23
C GLY A 18 -7.96 -5.31 -17.05
N LEU A 19 -9.16 -5.80 -16.71
CA LEU A 19 -9.92 -5.28 -15.59
C LEU A 19 -9.25 -5.57 -14.23
N LEU A 20 -8.66 -6.76 -14.07
CA LEU A 20 -7.88 -7.10 -12.87
C LEU A 20 -6.60 -6.25 -12.76
N GLY A 21 -5.93 -5.97 -13.88
CA GLY A 21 -4.79 -5.05 -13.91
C GLY A 21 -5.17 -3.62 -13.48
N LEU A 22 -6.31 -3.12 -13.96
CA LEU A 22 -6.84 -1.83 -13.53
C LEU A 22 -7.20 -1.83 -12.03
N ALA A 23 -7.83 -2.89 -11.54
CA ALA A 23 -8.16 -3.02 -10.12
C ALA A 23 -6.90 -3.01 -9.23
N ALA A 24 -5.83 -3.71 -9.66
CA ALA A 24 -4.53 -3.68 -8.98
C ALA A 24 -3.92 -2.26 -8.97
N ALA A 25 -3.94 -1.57 -10.12
CA ALA A 25 -3.43 -0.20 -10.22
C ALA A 25 -4.19 0.79 -9.31
N ILE A 26 -5.52 0.67 -9.24
CA ILE A 26 -6.35 1.51 -8.37
C ILE A 26 -6.06 1.22 -6.89
N ALA A 27 -5.91 -0.05 -6.50
CA ALA A 27 -5.62 -0.44 -5.12
C ALA A 27 -4.32 0.18 -4.61
N VAL A 28 -3.23 0.11 -5.39
CA VAL A 28 -1.96 0.76 -5.02
C VAL A 28 -2.06 2.28 -5.15
N GLY A 29 -2.65 2.78 -6.23
CA GLY A 29 -2.69 4.21 -6.54
C GLY A 29 -3.41 5.01 -5.47
N LEU A 30 -4.60 4.56 -5.04
CA LEU A 30 -5.35 5.24 -3.97
C LEU A 30 -4.64 5.12 -2.62
N GLY A 31 -4.04 3.97 -2.32
CA GLY A 31 -3.23 3.78 -1.10
C GLY A 31 -2.03 4.73 -1.06
N ALA A 32 -1.32 4.88 -2.19
CA ALA A 32 -0.18 5.78 -2.32
C ALA A 32 -0.59 7.25 -2.20
N ILE A 33 -1.70 7.68 -2.83
CA ILE A 33 -2.21 9.06 -2.71
C ILE A 33 -2.58 9.39 -1.26
N GLY A 34 -3.30 8.49 -0.57
CA GLY A 34 -3.66 8.70 0.84
C GLY A 34 -2.43 8.77 1.75
N THR A 35 -1.45 7.89 1.51
CA THR A 35 -0.19 7.85 2.26
C THR A 35 0.62 9.14 2.07
N ALA A 36 0.82 9.57 0.81
CA ALA A 36 1.51 10.80 0.48
C ALA A 36 0.83 12.04 1.09
N TRP A 37 -0.50 12.08 1.08
CA TRP A 37 -1.24 13.19 1.68
C TRP A 37 -1.03 13.26 3.21
N ALA A 38 -1.08 12.13 3.90
CA ALA A 38 -0.79 12.08 5.33
C ALA A 38 0.67 12.48 5.63
N GLN A 39 1.63 11.90 4.90
CA GLN A 39 3.05 12.19 5.06
C GLN A 39 3.41 13.65 4.78
N SER A 40 2.75 14.31 3.83
CA SER A 40 3.00 15.73 3.53
C SER A 40 2.76 16.64 4.75
N ARG A 41 1.75 16.30 5.56
CA ARG A 41 1.40 17.05 6.77
C ARG A 41 2.30 16.67 7.94
N ILE A 42 2.58 15.37 8.09
CA ILE A 42 3.47 14.86 9.15
C ILE A 42 4.89 15.42 8.94
N GLY A 43 5.40 15.41 7.71
CA GLY A 43 6.73 15.92 7.38
C GLY A 43 6.87 17.42 7.66
N ALA A 44 5.88 18.22 7.31
CA ALA A 44 5.88 19.65 7.61
C ALA A 44 5.90 19.94 9.12
N ALA A 45 5.09 19.22 9.90
CA ALA A 45 5.08 19.36 11.37
C ALA A 45 6.38 18.82 12.00
N ALA A 46 6.90 17.70 11.50
CA ALA A 46 8.13 17.09 11.95
C ALA A 46 9.34 18.02 11.75
N ALA A 47 9.44 18.69 10.60
CA ALA A 47 10.54 19.63 10.34
C ALA A 47 10.58 20.76 11.37
N GLY A 48 9.43 21.34 11.73
CA GLY A 48 9.34 22.36 12.78
C GLY A 48 9.69 21.80 14.16
N ALA A 49 9.14 20.64 14.53
CA ALA A 49 9.41 20.01 15.81
C ALA A 49 10.89 19.63 15.99
N ILE A 50 11.56 19.15 14.94
CA ILE A 50 12.98 18.82 14.94
C ILE A 50 13.84 20.08 15.01
N ALA A 51 13.43 21.18 14.38
CA ALA A 51 14.14 22.45 14.44
C ALA A 51 14.14 23.04 15.87
N GLU A 52 13.05 22.88 16.62
CA GLU A 52 12.98 23.31 18.02
C GLU A 52 13.63 22.31 18.98
N ARG A 53 13.44 21.01 18.75
CA ARG A 53 13.88 19.91 19.62
C ARG A 53 14.49 18.78 18.78
N PRO A 54 15.79 18.83 18.48
CA PRO A 54 16.44 17.85 17.60
C PRO A 54 16.35 16.41 18.12
N GLU A 55 16.25 16.22 19.44
CA GLU A 55 16.03 14.92 20.07
C GLU A 55 14.71 14.25 19.66
N MET A 56 13.73 15.01 19.15
CA MET A 56 12.45 14.49 18.68
C MET A 56 12.54 13.79 17.32
N GLY A 57 13.68 13.88 16.61
CA GLY A 57 13.84 13.32 15.27
C GLY A 57 13.50 11.82 15.18
N GLY A 58 13.92 11.03 16.17
CA GLY A 58 13.58 9.60 16.22
C GLY A 58 12.07 9.34 16.32
N LEU A 59 11.37 10.09 17.19
CA LEU A 59 9.92 9.96 17.33
C LEU A 59 9.18 10.45 16.07
N MET A 60 9.67 11.52 15.43
CA MET A 60 9.10 12.03 14.18
C MET A 60 9.22 11.02 13.03
N LEU A 61 10.32 10.26 12.95
CA LEU A 61 10.46 9.17 11.98
C LEU A 61 9.42 8.06 12.21
N VAL A 62 9.10 7.74 13.47
CA VAL A 62 8.03 6.78 13.78
C VAL A 62 6.69 7.29 13.28
N PHE A 63 6.35 8.56 13.54
CA PHE A 63 5.12 9.16 13.01
C PHE A 63 5.05 9.16 11.49
N LEU A 64 6.18 9.42 10.81
CA LEU A 64 6.26 9.37 9.35
C LEU A 64 6.04 7.96 8.80
N ALA A 65 6.44 6.91 9.54
CA ALA A 65 6.29 5.51 9.14
C ALA A 65 4.87 4.95 9.38
N LEU A 66 4.03 5.59 10.20
CA LEU A 66 2.65 5.16 10.42
C LEU A 66 1.81 5.09 9.12
N PRO A 67 1.75 6.15 8.29
CA PRO A 67 0.98 6.12 7.04
C PRO A 67 1.52 5.13 5.99
N GLU A 68 2.80 4.73 6.04
CA GLU A 68 3.39 3.72 5.14
C GLU A 68 2.64 2.38 5.15
N THR A 69 2.00 2.05 6.28
CA THR A 69 1.17 0.86 6.38
C THR A 69 0.03 0.84 5.35
N MET A 70 -0.55 2.00 5.02
CA MET A 70 -1.66 2.09 4.08
C MET A 70 -1.24 1.78 2.65
N VAL A 71 -0.10 2.29 2.20
CA VAL A 71 0.43 1.95 0.86
C VAL A 71 0.87 0.48 0.79
N ILE A 72 1.44 -0.07 1.87
CA ILE A 72 1.81 -1.49 1.94
C ILE A 72 0.56 -2.38 1.82
N LEU A 73 -0.55 -2.03 2.47
CA LEU A 73 -1.81 -2.77 2.33
C LEU A 73 -2.39 -2.66 0.91
N GLY A 74 -2.33 -1.49 0.28
CA GLY A 74 -2.73 -1.32 -1.13
C GLY A 74 -1.89 -2.17 -2.08
N PHE A 75 -0.56 -2.21 -1.85
CA PHE A 75 0.37 -3.08 -2.56
C PHE A 75 0.06 -4.57 -2.34
N LEU A 76 -0.23 -4.99 -1.11
CA LEU A 76 -0.58 -6.37 -0.77
C LEU A 76 -1.83 -6.84 -1.52
N VAL A 77 -2.85 -6.00 -1.60
CA VAL A 77 -4.06 -6.29 -2.39
C VAL A 77 -3.72 -6.45 -3.86
N ALA A 78 -2.94 -5.53 -4.42
CA ALA A 78 -2.51 -5.59 -5.83
C ALA A 78 -1.69 -6.85 -6.12
N PHE A 79 -0.81 -7.27 -5.21
CA PHE A 79 -0.04 -8.51 -5.32
C PHE A 79 -0.96 -9.74 -5.45
N PHE A 80 -2.00 -9.85 -4.62
CA PHE A 80 -2.97 -10.94 -4.71
C PHE A 80 -3.84 -10.89 -5.96
N VAL A 81 -4.11 -9.70 -6.50
CA VAL A 81 -4.87 -9.52 -7.74
C VAL A 81 -4.01 -9.91 -8.94
N ILE A 82 -2.77 -9.45 -9.01
CA ILE A 82 -1.83 -9.80 -10.08
C ILE A 82 -1.52 -11.29 -10.07
N GLY A 83 -1.40 -11.92 -8.90
CA GLY A 83 -1.22 -13.37 -8.80
C GLY A 83 -2.38 -14.20 -9.36
N LYS A 84 -3.53 -13.57 -9.64
CA LYS A 84 -4.67 -14.20 -10.32
C LYS A 84 -4.70 -13.94 -11.83
N ILE A 85 -3.85 -13.08 -12.39
CA ILE A 85 -3.76 -12.78 -13.82
C ILE A 85 -2.83 -13.77 -14.52
#